data_AF-A0A750HTH8-F1
#
_entry.id   AF-A0A750HTH8-F1
#
_cell.length_a   1.000
_cell.length_b   1.000
_cell.length_c   1.000
_cell.angle_alpha   90.00
_cell.angle_beta   90.00
_cell.angle_gamma   90.00
#
_symmetry.space_group_name_H-M   'P 1'
#
loop_
_entity.id
_entity.type
_entity.pdbx_description
1 polymer ?
#
loop_
_entity_poly.entity_id
_entity_poly.type
_entity_poly.pdbx_seq_one_letter_code
_entity_poly.pdbx_strand_id
1 'polypeptide(L)'
;MYRYRIRADNSFYSLPPSVAYIELCGVQFGHFERVMIRLQSEYVSVNSIPIENIHEAVELVYDRNTSMVNIVGVDYEKEIKGFDSCSCVIIQCLLCSYG
;
A
#
# COMPACT_ATOMS: atom_id res chain seq x y z
N MET A 1 2.02 -15.18 -1.27
CA MET A 1 1.59 -13.75 -1.37
C MET A 1 2.85 -12.92 -1.26
N TYR A 2 2.94 -11.71 -1.82
CA TYR A 2 4.13 -10.87 -1.67
C TYR A 2 3.78 -9.51 -1.05
N ARG A 3 4.72 -8.97 -0.29
CA ARG A 3 4.72 -7.58 0.18
C ARG A 3 5.85 -6.83 -0.50
N TYR A 4 5.50 -5.77 -1.23
CA TYR A 4 6.45 -4.90 -1.89
C TYR A 4 6.74 -3.67 -1.04
N ARG A 5 8.01 -3.30 -0.90
CA ARG A 5 8.40 -2.01 -0.33
C ARG A 5 8.61 -1.02 -1.46
N ILE A 6 7.82 0.05 -1.45
CA ILE A 6 7.79 1.05 -2.51
C ILE A 6 8.25 2.39 -1.93
N ARG A 7 9.15 3.06 -2.65
CA ARG A 7 9.55 4.45 -2.37
C ARG A 7 8.49 5.38 -2.92
N ALA A 8 7.79 6.10 -2.04
CA ALA A 8 6.83 7.11 -2.45
C ALA A 8 7.53 8.33 -3.06
N ASP A 9 6.91 8.90 -4.09
CA ASP A 9 7.27 10.18 -4.71
C ASP A 9 6.05 11.12 -4.76
N ASN A 10 6.15 12.22 -5.51
CA ASN A 10 5.09 13.24 -5.62
C ASN A 10 3.81 12.75 -6.32
N SER A 11 3.79 11.50 -6.79
CA SER A 11 2.61 10.85 -7.37
C SER A 11 1.75 10.15 -6.31
N PHE A 12 2.23 10.05 -5.06
CA PHE A 12 1.55 9.40 -3.95
C PHE A 12 0.87 10.43 -3.04
N TYR A 13 -0.41 10.21 -2.76
CA TYR A 13 -1.23 11.11 -1.95
C TYR A 13 -1.87 10.34 -0.80
N SER A 14 -1.85 10.92 0.39
CA SER A 14 -2.66 10.45 1.51
C SER A 14 -4.13 10.78 1.27
N LEU A 15 -5.05 9.93 1.73
CA LEU A 15 -6.50 10.18 1.61
C LEU A 15 -7.04 11.42 2.35
N PRO A 16 -6.61 11.77 3.59
CA PRO A 16 -7.33 12.77 4.40
C PRO A 16 -7.51 14.16 3.76
N PRO A 17 -6.50 14.76 3.08
CA PRO A 17 -6.68 16.05 2.42
C PRO A 17 -7.72 16.03 1.31
N SER A 18 -7.73 14.98 0.47
CA SER A 18 -8.68 14.83 -0.63
C SER A 18 -10.09 14.55 -0.14
N VAL A 19 -10.23 13.74 0.90
CA VAL A 19 -11.53 13.46 1.55
C VAL A 19 -12.12 14.76 2.09
N ALA A 20 -11.34 15.58 2.81
CA ALA A 20 -11.80 16.86 3.33
C ALA A 20 -12.24 17.83 2.21
N TYR A 21 -11.49 17.88 1.10
CA TYR A 21 -11.87 18.70 -0.05
C TYR A 21 -13.19 18.25 -0.69
N ILE A 22 -13.37 16.93 -0.87
CA ILE A 22 -14.58 16.35 -1.45
C ILE A 22 -15.80 16.60 -0.55
N GLU A 23 -15.63 16.56 0.77
CA GLU A 23 -16.66 16.95 1.73
C GLU A 23 -17.06 18.43 1.62
N LEU A 24 -16.09 19.33 1.43
CA LEU A 24 -16.36 20.75 1.17
C LEU A 24 -17.14 20.97 -0.13
N CYS A 25 -16.96 20.10 -1.13
CA CYS A 25 -17.74 20.11 -2.37
C CYS A 25 -19.16 19.51 -2.22
N GLY A 26 -19.56 19.08 -1.02
CA GLY A 26 -20.91 18.62 -0.72
C GLY A 26 -21.13 17.11 -0.79
N VAL A 27 -20.08 16.32 -1.04
CA VAL A 27 -20.15 14.85 -0.98
C VAL A 27 -20.10 14.40 0.48
N GLN A 28 -20.85 13.38 0.84
CA GLN A 28 -20.92 12.87 2.20
C GLN A 28 -20.32 11.46 2.26
N PHE A 29 -19.33 11.27 3.14
CA PHE A 29 -18.85 9.94 3.52
C PHE A 29 -19.62 9.46 4.75
N GLY A 30 -20.16 8.25 4.67
CA GLY A 30 -20.87 7.58 5.75
C GLY A 30 -19.94 7.22 6.92
N HIS A 31 -20.53 6.80 8.03
CA HIS A 31 -19.77 6.45 9.23
C HIS A 31 -18.72 5.36 8.99
N PHE A 32 -19.11 4.26 8.34
CA PHE A 32 -18.20 3.14 8.08
C PHE A 32 -17.07 3.51 7.11
N GLU A 33 -17.35 4.35 6.09
CA GLU A 33 -16.33 4.83 5.16
C GLU A 33 -15.31 5.70 5.87
N ARG A 34 -15.75 6.62 6.74
CA ARG A 34 -14.84 7.44 7.56
C ARG A 34 -13.97 6.60 8.48
N VAL A 35 -14.54 5.56 9.09
CA VAL A 35 -13.78 4.61 9.92
C VAL A 35 -12.72 3.89 9.07
N MET A 36 -13.10 3.41 7.89
CA MET A 36 -12.19 2.70 7.00
C MET A 36 -11.04 3.60 6.50
N ILE A 37 -11.37 4.80 6.00
CA ILE A 37 -10.40 5.82 5.57
C ILE A 37 -9.39 6.15 6.69
N ARG A 38 -9.87 6.26 7.94
CA ARG A 38 -9.01 6.59 9.09
C ARG A 38 -8.05 5.46 9.46
N LEU A 39 -8.49 4.21 9.36
CA LEU A 39 -7.73 3.06 9.85
C LEU A 39 -6.69 2.53 8.86
N GLN A 40 -6.85 2.80 7.56
CA GLN A 40 -6.04 2.15 6.54
C GLN A 40 -4.65 2.75 6.31
N SER A 41 -4.30 3.89 6.93
CA SER A 41 -3.01 4.60 6.71
C SER A 41 -2.60 4.60 5.23
N GLU A 42 -3.58 4.81 4.35
CA GLU A 42 -3.47 4.53 2.93
C GLU A 42 -2.86 5.72 2.18
N TYR A 43 -1.98 5.39 1.23
CA TYR A 43 -1.45 6.29 0.23
C TYR A 43 -1.79 5.73 -1.14
N VAL A 44 -2.25 6.60 -2.03
CA VAL A 44 -2.72 6.24 -3.36
C VAL A 44 -1.81 6.88 -4.41
N SER A 45 -1.40 6.10 -5.42
CA SER A 45 -0.67 6.62 -6.59
C SER A 45 -1.67 7.05 -7.67
N VAL A 46 -1.45 8.21 -8.29
CA VAL A 46 -2.30 8.72 -9.38
C VAL A 46 -2.13 7.91 -10.67
N ASN A 47 -0.98 7.26 -10.86
CA ASN A 47 -0.63 6.48 -12.06
C ASN A 47 0.01 5.13 -11.68
N SER A 48 0.47 4.38 -12.69
CA SER A 48 1.31 3.20 -12.50
C SER A 48 2.55 3.51 -11.66
N ILE A 49 2.91 2.61 -10.74
CA ILE A 49 4.12 2.75 -9.94
C ILE A 49 5.31 2.30 -10.80
N PRO A 50 6.30 3.18 -11.05
CA PRO A 50 7.49 2.82 -11.80
C PRO A 50 8.29 1.73 -11.08
N ILE A 51 8.94 0.85 -11.83
CA ILE A 51 9.65 -0.30 -11.28
C ILE A 51 10.84 0.12 -10.42
N GLU A 52 11.47 1.24 -10.77
CA GLU A 52 12.55 1.89 -10.03
C GLU A 52 12.13 2.37 -8.63
N ASN A 53 10.82 2.51 -8.37
CA ASN A 53 10.31 2.83 -7.05
C ASN A 53 10.08 1.57 -6.20
N ILE A 54 10.13 0.36 -6.76
CA ILE A 54 10.01 -0.90 -6.03
C ILE A 54 11.40 -1.31 -5.51
N HIS A 55 11.58 -1.29 -4.20
CA HIS A 55 12.87 -1.53 -3.57
C HIS A 55 13.10 -3.01 -3.24
N GLU A 56 12.07 -3.69 -2.73
CA GLU A 56 12.17 -5.09 -2.34
C GLU A 56 10.80 -5.78 -2.42
N ALA A 57 10.85 -7.11 -2.56
CA ALA A 57 9.70 -7.99 -2.46
C ALA A 57 9.98 -9.07 -1.40
N VAL A 58 8.98 -9.32 -0.56
CA VAL A 58 9.07 -10.31 0.52
C VAL A 58 7.93 -11.29 0.40
N GLU A 59 8.25 -12.59 0.40
CA GLU A 59 7.24 -13.63 0.36
C GLU A 59 6.52 -13.75 1.72
N LEU A 60 5.21 -13.69 1.66
CA LEU A 60 4.27 -13.94 2.74
C LEU A 60 3.64 -15.32 2.57
N VAL A 61 3.84 -16.16 3.59
CA VAL A 61 3.30 -17.52 3.66
C VAL A 61 2.29 -17.59 4.80
N TYR A 62 1.10 -18.07 4.48
CA TYR A 62 0.00 -18.23 5.43
C TYR A 62 0.02 -19.64 6.04
N ASP A 63 0.09 -19.71 7.37
CA ASP A 63 -0.12 -20.94 8.12
C ASP A 63 -1.61 -21.05 8.49
N ARG A 64 -2.29 -21.99 7.84
CA ARG A 64 -3.73 -22.24 8.05
C ARG A 64 -4.09 -22.78 9.42
N ASN A 65 -3.14 -23.37 10.14
CA ASN A 65 -3.41 -24.00 11.44
C ASN A 65 -3.36 -22.97 12.57
N THR A 66 -2.51 -21.95 12.41
CA THR A 66 -2.33 -20.88 13.39
C THR A 66 -2.99 -19.57 12.96
N SER A 67 -3.47 -19.48 11.71
CA SER A 67 -3.95 -18.26 11.06
C SER A 67 -2.90 -17.14 11.04
N MET A 68 -1.62 -17.51 11.07
CA MET A 68 -0.50 -16.56 11.07
C MET A 68 0.03 -16.36 9.65
N VAL A 69 0.43 -15.12 9.34
CA VAL A 69 1.16 -14.79 8.11
C VAL A 69 2.62 -14.55 8.47
N ASN A 70 3.52 -15.35 7.90
CA ASN A 70 4.95 -15.30 8.15
C ASN A 70 5.71 -14.74 6.94
N ILE A 71 6.84 -14.08 7.21
CA ILE A 71 7.80 -13.60 6.22
C ILE A 71 8.87 -14.70 6.02
N VAL A 72 9.04 -15.21 4.80
CA VAL A 72 9.90 -16.40 4.56
C VAL A 72 11.21 -16.09 3.81
N GLY A 73 11.39 -14.87 3.31
CA GLY A 73 12.65 -14.43 2.71
C GLY A 73 12.53 -13.11 1.95
N VAL A 74 13.67 -12.49 1.63
CA VAL A 74 13.74 -11.32 0.74
C VAL A 74 14.31 -11.77 -0.58
N ASP A 75 13.49 -11.76 -1.64
CA ASP A 75 13.87 -12.26 -2.96
C ASP A 75 14.00 -11.06 -3.91
N TYR A 76 15.20 -10.46 -3.95
CA TYR A 76 15.45 -9.19 -4.67
C TYR A 76 15.45 -9.33 -6.19
N GLU A 77 15.76 -10.51 -6.74
CA GLU A 77 16.09 -10.65 -8.16
C GLU A 77 15.08 -11.45 -9.00
N LYS A 78 14.19 -12.22 -8.38
CA LYS A 78 13.41 -13.23 -9.11
C LYS A 78 12.15 -12.72 -9.81
N GLU A 79 11.55 -11.61 -9.36
CA GLU A 79 10.25 -11.16 -9.92
C GLU A 79 10.25 -9.74 -10.51
N ILE A 80 11.26 -8.91 -10.24
CA ILE A 80 11.30 -7.52 -10.76
C ILE A 80 11.56 -7.48 -12.27
N LYS A 81 12.11 -8.55 -12.90
CA LYS A 81 12.40 -8.56 -14.34
C LYS A 81 11.23 -8.95 -15.26
N GLY A 82 10.01 -9.11 -14.72
CA GLY A 82 8.86 -9.63 -15.47
C GLY A 82 7.68 -8.69 -15.70
N PHE A 83 7.68 -7.48 -15.11
CA PHE A 83 6.49 -6.62 -15.10
C PHE A 83 6.83 -5.17 -15.45
N ASP A 84 6.34 -4.69 -16.61
CA ASP A 84 6.50 -3.28 -17.06
C ASP A 84 5.61 -2.29 -16.28
N SER A 85 4.64 -2.78 -15.50
CA SER A 85 3.85 -1.95 -14.58
C SER A 85 3.14 -2.84 -13.56
N CYS A 86 3.27 -2.50 -12.28
CA CYS A 86 2.51 -3.15 -11.22
C CYS A 86 1.29 -2.29 -10.88
N SER A 87 0.09 -2.82 -11.11
CA SER A 87 -1.16 -2.29 -10.53
C SER A 87 -1.23 -2.70 -9.05
N CYS A 88 -0.41 -2.07 -8.21
CA CYS A 88 -0.41 -2.33 -6.78
C CYS A 88 -1.64 -1.66 -6.16
N VAL A 89 -2.59 -2.44 -5.63
CA VAL A 89 -3.40 -1.95 -4.51
C VAL A 89 -2.45 -1.85 -3.33
N ILE A 90 -2.07 -0.64 -2.95
CA ILE A 90 -1.13 -0.37 -1.86
C ILE A 90 -1.87 -0.67 -0.55
N ILE A 91 -1.81 -1.92 -0.10
CA ILE A 91 -2.31 -2.28 1.23
C ILE A 91 -1.23 -1.95 2.25
N GLN A 92 -1.50 -0.87 3.01
CA GLN A 92 -0.80 -0.42 4.21
C GLN A 92 0.71 -0.10 4.07
N CYS A 93 1.00 1.20 4.00
CA CYS A 93 2.26 1.72 4.52
C CYS A 93 2.23 1.61 6.05
N LEU A 94 2.78 0.52 6.60
CA LEU A 94 3.29 0.55 7.97
C LEU A 94 4.49 1.51 7.96
N LEU A 95 4.25 2.77 8.28
CA LEU A 95 5.29 3.68 8.71
C LEU A 95 5.98 2.99 9.91
N CYS A 96 7.19 2.47 9.69
CA CYS A 96 8.08 2.13 10.78
C CYS A 96 8.38 3.43 11.54
N SER A 97 7.59 3.71 12.57
CA SER A 97 8.01 4.61 13.64
C SER A 97 9.14 3.90 14.39
N TYR A 98 10.37 4.11 13.94
CA TYR A 98 11.55 3.89 14.78
C TYR A 98 11.46 4.92 15.92
N GLY A 99 11.13 4.42 17.11
CA GLY A 99 11.41 5.09 18.39
C GLY A 99 12.75 4.60 18.93
#